data_AF-A0A0M9ULF9-F1
#
_entry.id   AF-A0A0M9ULF9-F1
#
_cell.length_a   1.000
_cell.length_b   1.000
_cell.length_c   1.000
_cell.angle_alpha   90.00
_cell.angle_beta   90.00
_cell.angle_gamma   90.00
#
_symmetry.space_group_name_H-M   'P 1'
#
loop_
_entity.id
_entity.type
_entity.pdbx_description
1 polymer ?
#
loop_
_entity_poly.entity_id
_entity_poly.type
_entity_poly.pdbx_seq_one_letter_code
_entity_poly.pdbx_strand_id
1 'polypeptide(L)'
;MTTSPSRRPRTDRPRPRRNWSGAVRFTPHEILAPTSEDEVTAALREARSRGLPLRVLGGGHSFSPLVATDGLLLTLDGYQGLVRADPATGLVTLRGGTRLWTVAELLAPHGLALETMGDIDRQSIAGAIQTGTHGTGARYTGFAGTVRALRIALPDGSVLDTSPTRTRTSSRRHGSASARSR
;
A
#
# COMPACT_ATOMS: atom_id res chain seq x y z
N MET A 1 20.97 2.47 -19.46
CA MET A 1 20.14 1.65 -18.55
C MET A 1 18.72 1.63 -19.09
N THR A 2 18.33 0.54 -19.73
CA THR A 2 17.04 0.37 -20.41
C THR A 2 15.92 0.30 -19.38
N THR A 3 15.04 1.30 -19.33
CA THR A 3 13.80 1.22 -18.55
C THR A 3 12.91 0.17 -19.18
N SER A 4 12.80 -0.98 -18.52
CA SER A 4 11.81 -2.01 -18.85
C SER A 4 10.41 -1.36 -18.88
N PRO A 5 9.56 -1.62 -19.88
CA PRO A 5 8.20 -1.09 -19.88
C PRO A 5 7.49 -1.49 -18.59
N SER A 6 6.82 -0.52 -17.96
CA SER A 6 6.01 -0.71 -16.75
C SER A 6 5.13 -1.94 -16.92
N ARG A 7 5.50 -3.04 -16.25
CA ARG A 7 4.80 -4.32 -16.39
C ARG A 7 3.43 -4.17 -15.73
N ARG A 8 2.38 -4.60 -16.41
CA ARG A 8 1.04 -4.69 -15.82
C ARG A 8 1.07 -5.70 -14.66
N PRO A 9 0.44 -5.41 -13.51
CA PRO A 9 0.35 -6.38 -12.42
C PRO A 9 -0.39 -7.66 -12.84
N ARG A 10 -0.14 -8.76 -12.13
CA ARG A 10 -0.94 -9.99 -12.27
C ARG A 10 -2.41 -9.70 -11.98
N THR A 11 -3.30 -10.34 -12.73
CA THR A 11 -4.73 -10.16 -12.57
C THR A 11 -5.47 -11.47 -12.33
N ASP A 12 -6.54 -11.41 -11.54
CA ASP A 12 -7.48 -12.51 -11.32
C ASP A 12 -8.87 -12.13 -11.83
N ARG A 13 -9.64 -13.14 -12.21
CA ARG A 13 -10.98 -12.98 -12.77
C ARG A 13 -11.94 -12.36 -11.74
N PRO A 14 -12.97 -11.61 -12.19
CA PRO A 14 -14.05 -11.15 -11.32
C PRO A 14 -14.67 -12.32 -10.56
N ARG A 15 -14.67 -12.23 -9.24
CA ARG A 15 -15.29 -13.21 -8.34
C ARG A 15 -15.88 -12.50 -7.12
N PRO A 16 -17.00 -12.99 -6.56
CA PRO A 16 -17.56 -12.44 -5.33
C PRO A 16 -16.53 -12.40 -4.20
N ARG A 17 -16.44 -11.26 -3.53
CA ARG A 17 -15.63 -11.02 -2.34
C ARG A 17 -16.53 -10.71 -1.16
N ARG A 18 -16.00 -10.99 0.03
CA ARG A 18 -16.57 -10.53 1.28
C ARG A 18 -15.46 -9.94 2.16
N ASN A 19 -15.81 -8.98 3.00
CA ASN A 19 -14.94 -8.60 4.11
C ASN A 19 -14.85 -9.75 5.12
N TRP A 20 -13.94 -9.63 6.09
CA TRP A 20 -13.70 -10.67 7.09
C TRP A 20 -14.97 -11.10 7.84
N SER A 21 -15.83 -10.15 8.23
CA SER A 21 -17.08 -10.45 8.96
C SER A 21 -18.17 -11.06 8.08
N GLY A 22 -18.04 -10.98 6.75
CA GLY A 22 -19.04 -11.44 5.79
C GLY A 22 -20.22 -10.49 5.56
N ALA A 23 -20.30 -9.39 6.32
CA ALA A 23 -21.37 -8.40 6.25
C ALA A 23 -21.31 -7.55 4.96
N VAL A 24 -20.11 -7.28 4.45
CA VAL A 24 -19.92 -6.55 3.19
C VAL A 24 -19.59 -7.56 2.10
N ARG A 25 -20.39 -7.57 1.02
CA ARG A 25 -20.19 -8.40 -0.16
C ARG A 25 -20.15 -7.54 -1.41
N PHE A 26 -19.26 -7.85 -2.34
CA PHE A 26 -19.08 -7.09 -3.58
C PHE A 26 -18.38 -7.95 -4.62
N THR A 27 -18.50 -7.59 -5.90
CA THR A 27 -17.81 -8.26 -7.00
C THR A 27 -17.05 -7.20 -7.80
N PRO A 28 -15.71 -7.12 -7.67
CA PRO A 28 -14.93 -6.20 -8.49
C PRO A 28 -14.90 -6.69 -9.93
N HIS A 29 -14.82 -5.76 -10.88
CA HIS A 29 -14.58 -6.05 -12.29
C HIS A 29 -13.29 -6.87 -12.49
N GLU A 30 -12.23 -6.55 -11.75
CA GLU A 30 -10.93 -7.21 -11.87
C GLU A 30 -10.13 -7.02 -10.58
N ILE A 31 -9.31 -8.02 -10.24
CA ILE A 31 -8.41 -7.96 -9.08
C ILE A 31 -6.98 -7.84 -9.58
N LEU A 32 -6.24 -6.83 -9.11
CA LEU A 32 -4.84 -6.57 -9.46
C LEU A 32 -3.94 -6.89 -8.26
N ALA A 33 -2.86 -7.63 -8.49
CA ALA A 33 -1.91 -8.05 -7.45
C ALA A 33 -0.48 -7.57 -7.78
N PRO A 34 -0.18 -6.27 -7.58
CA PRO A 34 1.15 -5.72 -7.80
C PRO A 34 2.17 -6.26 -6.79
N THR A 35 3.41 -6.38 -7.26
CA THR A 35 4.59 -6.81 -6.51
C THR A 35 5.67 -5.73 -6.44
N SER A 36 5.46 -4.61 -7.12
CA SER A 36 6.38 -3.47 -7.18
C SER A 36 5.63 -2.14 -7.22
N GLU A 37 6.32 -1.05 -6.92
CA GLU A 37 5.78 0.32 -7.04
C GLU A 37 5.40 0.66 -8.48
N ASP A 38 6.17 0.20 -9.47
CA ASP A 38 5.86 0.40 -10.88
C ASP A 38 4.54 -0.29 -11.26
N GLU A 39 4.30 -1.51 -10.76
CA GLU A 39 3.03 -2.22 -10.96
C GLU A 39 1.86 -1.52 -10.22
N VAL A 40 2.09 -0.91 -9.06
CA VAL A 40 1.08 -0.09 -8.35
C VAL A 40 0.71 1.15 -9.16
N THR A 41 1.69 1.91 -9.64
CA THR A 41 1.42 3.12 -10.44
C THR A 41 0.80 2.78 -11.80
N ALA A 42 1.15 1.64 -12.40
CA ALA A 42 0.51 1.12 -13.61
C ALA A 42 -0.99 0.86 -13.39
N ALA A 43 -1.34 0.20 -12.28
CA ALA A 43 -2.73 -0.07 -11.93
C ALA A 43 -3.57 1.19 -11.75
N LEU A 44 -2.99 2.22 -11.13
CA LEU A 44 -3.65 3.53 -10.94
C LEU A 44 -3.90 4.23 -12.29
N ARG A 45 -2.91 4.22 -13.19
CA ARG A 45 -3.05 4.77 -14.53
C ARG A 45 -4.09 4.01 -15.34
N GLU A 46 -4.11 2.68 -15.23
CA GLU A 46 -5.10 1.83 -15.89
C GLU A 46 -6.53 2.11 -15.41
N ALA A 47 -6.73 2.22 -14.08
CA ALA A 47 -8.02 2.61 -13.51
C ALA A 47 -8.50 3.93 -14.10
N ARG A 48 -7.60 4.93 -14.13
CA ARG A 48 -7.87 6.26 -14.66
C ARG A 48 -8.18 6.23 -16.16
N SER A 49 -7.42 5.49 -16.97
CA SER A 49 -7.64 5.41 -18.42
C SER A 49 -8.93 4.69 -18.78
N ARG A 50 -9.36 3.73 -17.94
CA ARG A 50 -10.61 2.98 -18.11
C ARG A 50 -11.82 3.66 -17.48
N GLY A 51 -11.62 4.74 -16.72
CA GLY A 51 -12.70 5.41 -15.97
C GLY A 51 -13.33 4.52 -14.89
N LEU A 52 -12.59 3.53 -14.37
CA LEU A 52 -13.08 2.61 -13.34
C LEU A 52 -12.67 3.07 -11.95
N PRO A 53 -13.55 2.97 -10.94
CA PRO A 53 -13.14 3.17 -9.56
C PRO A 53 -12.10 2.12 -9.16
N LEU A 54 -11.13 2.52 -8.34
CA LEU A 54 -10.14 1.61 -7.77
C LEU A 54 -10.20 1.66 -6.25
N ARG A 55 -10.25 0.48 -5.62
CA ARG A 55 -10.11 0.32 -4.17
C ARG A 55 -8.90 -0.55 -3.86
N VAL A 56 -8.23 -0.21 -2.75
CA VAL A 56 -7.05 -0.95 -2.28
C VAL A 56 -7.46 -1.89 -1.15
N LEU A 57 -7.26 -3.18 -1.35
CA LEU A 57 -7.48 -4.21 -0.36
C LEU A 57 -6.18 -4.49 0.41
N GLY A 58 -6.17 -4.05 1.67
CA GLY A 58 -5.22 -4.50 2.68
C GLY A 58 -5.61 -5.88 3.21
N GLY A 59 -6.25 -5.95 4.38
CA GLY A 59 -6.75 -7.22 4.97
C GLY A 59 -8.24 -7.46 4.88
N GLY A 60 -9.04 -6.49 4.45
CA GLY A 60 -10.50 -6.65 4.39
C GLY A 60 -11.17 -6.80 5.76
N HIS A 61 -10.52 -6.36 6.85
CA HIS A 61 -11.03 -6.45 8.23
C HIS A 61 -11.91 -5.27 8.66
N SER A 62 -12.13 -4.27 7.80
CA SER A 62 -13.07 -3.19 8.13
C SER A 62 -14.52 -3.71 8.08
N PHE A 63 -15.31 -3.34 9.08
CA PHE A 63 -16.76 -3.56 9.08
C PHE A 63 -17.46 -2.64 8.07
N SER A 64 -16.93 -1.44 7.85
CA SER A 64 -17.44 -0.49 6.86
C SER A 64 -17.06 -0.91 5.45
N PRO A 65 -17.85 -0.57 4.41
CA PRO A 65 -17.60 -0.97 3.03
C PRO A 65 -16.48 -0.18 2.34
N LEU A 66 -15.33 0.02 3.01
CA LEU A 66 -14.22 0.86 2.53
C LEU A 66 -13.58 0.35 1.24
N VAL A 67 -13.55 -0.96 1.06
CA VAL A 67 -12.89 -1.64 -0.06
C VAL A 67 -13.87 -2.21 -1.08
N ALA A 68 -15.18 -2.10 -0.83
CA ALA A 68 -16.19 -2.58 -1.75
C ALA A 68 -16.17 -1.75 -3.05
N THR A 69 -16.16 -2.43 -4.18
CA THR A 69 -16.17 -1.80 -5.51
C THR A 69 -16.65 -2.80 -6.56
N ASP A 70 -17.29 -2.27 -7.59
CA ASP A 70 -17.58 -2.91 -8.87
C ASP A 70 -16.47 -2.68 -9.92
N GLY A 71 -15.48 -1.83 -9.62
CA GLY A 71 -14.33 -1.54 -10.48
C GLY A 71 -13.11 -2.41 -10.18
N LEU A 72 -11.93 -1.79 -10.14
CA LEU A 72 -10.66 -2.49 -9.92
C LEU A 72 -10.38 -2.64 -8.42
N LEU A 73 -10.06 -3.85 -8.00
CA LEU A 73 -9.61 -4.13 -6.64
C LEU A 73 -8.11 -4.43 -6.64
N LEU A 74 -7.30 -3.53 -6.08
CA LEU A 74 -5.86 -3.72 -5.95
C LEU A 74 -5.55 -4.38 -4.60
N THR A 75 -5.11 -5.64 -4.58
CA THR A 75 -4.62 -6.29 -3.36
C THR A 75 -3.15 -5.93 -3.10
N LEU A 76 -2.81 -5.69 -1.83
CA LEU A 76 -1.43 -5.45 -1.41
C LEU A 76 -0.69 -6.73 -0.98
N ASP A 77 -1.26 -7.92 -1.16
CA ASP A 77 -0.64 -9.19 -0.75
C ASP A 77 0.71 -9.45 -1.43
N GLY A 78 0.90 -8.95 -2.66
CA GLY A 78 2.19 -9.03 -3.36
C GLY A 78 3.19 -7.93 -3.00
N TYR A 79 2.75 -6.86 -2.31
CA TYR A 79 3.55 -5.67 -2.03
C TYR A 79 3.79 -5.49 -0.53
N GLN A 80 4.58 -6.41 0.03
CA GLN A 80 4.86 -6.54 1.46
C GLN A 80 6.37 -6.55 1.74
N GLY A 81 6.73 -6.31 2.99
CA GLY A 81 8.09 -6.48 3.51
C GLY A 81 8.75 -5.20 3.99
N LEU A 82 9.88 -5.41 4.66
CA LEU A 82 10.77 -4.37 5.16
C LEU A 82 11.57 -3.74 4.02
N VAL A 83 11.57 -2.41 3.96
CA VAL A 83 12.37 -1.63 2.99
C VAL A 83 13.64 -1.11 3.64
N ARG A 84 13.53 -0.60 4.88
CA ARG A 84 14.66 -0.06 5.67
C ARG A 84 14.33 -0.14 7.15
N ALA A 85 15.31 -0.46 7.98
CA ALA A 85 15.27 -0.28 9.42
C ALA A 85 16.52 0.49 9.88
N ASP A 86 16.35 1.39 10.84
CA ASP A 86 17.41 2.20 11.43
C ASP A 86 17.36 2.06 12.96
N PRO A 87 18.17 1.16 13.54
CA PRO A 87 18.16 0.91 14.98
C PRO A 87 18.54 2.12 15.84
N ALA A 88 19.37 3.02 15.32
CA ALA A 88 19.83 4.20 16.05
C ALA A 88 18.71 5.22 16.25
N THR A 89 17.77 5.30 15.31
CA THR A 89 16.64 6.25 15.35
C THR A 89 15.30 5.60 15.68
N GLY A 90 15.21 4.27 15.61
CA GLY A 90 13.96 3.51 15.70
C GLY A 90 13.06 3.62 14.47
N LEU A 91 13.51 4.26 13.39
CA LEU A 91 12.69 4.46 12.19
C LEU A 91 12.71 3.23 11.29
N VAL A 92 11.51 2.83 10.85
CA VAL A 92 11.30 1.67 9.97
C VAL A 92 10.44 2.07 8.79
N THR A 93 10.82 1.64 7.59
CA THR A 93 10.03 1.76 6.37
C THR A 93 9.52 0.39 5.95
N LEU A 94 8.21 0.22 5.95
CA LEU A 94 7.51 -0.99 5.52
C LEU A 94 6.72 -0.71 4.24
N ARG A 95 6.60 -1.70 3.36
CA ARG A 95 5.63 -1.62 2.26
C ARG A 95 4.20 -1.68 2.82
N GLY A 96 3.28 -0.96 2.18
CA GLY A 96 1.92 -0.76 2.69
C GLY A 96 1.12 -2.06 2.90
N GLY A 97 1.44 -3.13 2.15
CA GLY A 97 0.78 -4.43 2.28
C GLY A 97 1.24 -5.27 3.47
N THR A 98 2.34 -4.91 4.12
CA THR A 98 2.95 -5.72 5.19
C THR A 98 1.94 -6.02 6.28
N ARG A 99 1.74 -7.30 6.60
CA ARG A 99 0.80 -7.74 7.61
C ARG A 99 1.35 -7.47 9.01
N LEU A 100 0.52 -7.02 9.94
CA LEU A 100 1.00 -6.70 11.29
C LEU A 100 1.62 -7.93 11.98
N TRP A 101 1.07 -9.13 11.78
CA TRP A 101 1.59 -10.37 12.36
C TRP A 101 3.03 -10.71 11.94
N THR A 102 3.51 -10.22 10.79
CA THR A 102 4.89 -10.44 10.35
C THR A 102 5.85 -9.36 10.83
N VAL A 103 5.36 -8.24 11.36
CA VAL A 103 6.20 -7.08 11.68
C VAL A 103 7.18 -7.41 12.80
N ALA A 104 6.77 -8.14 13.84
CA ALA A 104 7.67 -8.50 14.94
C ALA A 104 8.91 -9.27 14.44
N GLU A 105 8.70 -10.26 13.58
CA GLU A 105 9.80 -11.04 12.97
C GLU A 105 10.70 -10.18 12.07
N LEU A 106 10.11 -9.23 11.33
CA LEU A 106 10.88 -8.31 10.49
C LEU A 106 11.74 -7.33 11.31
N LEU A 107 11.32 -6.99 12.53
CA LEU A 107 12.02 -6.03 13.39
C LEU A 107 13.07 -6.68 14.31
N ALA A 108 12.87 -7.94 14.69
CA ALA A 108 13.73 -8.64 15.64
C ALA A 108 15.24 -8.61 15.29
N PRO A 109 15.68 -8.82 14.02
CA PRO A 109 17.09 -8.74 13.64
C PRO A 109 17.72 -7.36 13.87
N HIS A 110 16.91 -6.32 14.03
CA HIS A 110 17.33 -4.94 14.23
C HIS A 110 17.27 -4.49 15.70
N GLY A 111 16.87 -5.39 16.63
CA GLY A 111 16.66 -5.04 18.03
C GLY A 111 15.50 -4.06 18.24
N LEU A 112 14.54 -4.02 17.31
CA LEU A 112 13.39 -3.12 17.33
C LEU A 112 12.09 -3.89 17.60
N ALA A 113 11.08 -3.17 18.10
CA ALA A 113 9.73 -3.69 18.32
C ALA A 113 8.69 -2.58 18.09
N LEU A 114 7.42 -2.98 17.90
CA LEU A 114 6.30 -2.05 17.91
C LEU A 114 5.99 -1.61 19.35
N GLU A 115 5.75 -0.33 19.57
CA GLU A 115 5.39 0.22 20.89
C GLU A 115 4.01 -0.26 21.38
N THR A 116 3.10 -0.49 20.43
CA THR A 116 1.75 -1.01 20.70
C THR A 116 1.25 -1.81 19.50
N MET A 117 0.40 -2.80 19.75
CA MET A 117 -0.25 -3.61 18.73
C MET A 117 -1.73 -3.77 19.07
N GLY A 118 -2.58 -3.72 18.06
CA GLY A 118 -4.00 -4.07 18.21
C GLY A 118 -4.18 -5.59 18.28
N ASP A 119 -5.35 -6.03 18.74
CA ASP A 119 -5.68 -7.46 18.83
C ASP A 119 -5.71 -8.17 17.46
N ILE A 120 -6.12 -7.45 16.40
CA ILE A 120 -6.20 -8.00 15.04
C ILE A 120 -4.91 -7.71 14.26
N ASP A 121 -4.09 -8.74 14.09
CA ASP A 121 -2.79 -8.68 13.41
C ASP A 121 -2.86 -8.98 11.90
N ARG A 122 -4.04 -9.35 11.39
CA ARG A 122 -4.31 -9.67 9.97
C ARG A 122 -4.38 -8.44 9.07
N GLN A 123 -4.49 -7.25 9.66
CA GLN A 123 -4.49 -5.99 8.92
C GLN A 123 -3.14 -5.79 8.20
N SER A 124 -3.18 -5.16 7.03
CA SER A 124 -1.98 -4.57 6.45
C SER A 124 -1.62 -3.28 7.20
N ILE A 125 -0.35 -2.93 7.30
CA ILE A 125 0.11 -1.70 7.97
C ILE A 125 -0.56 -0.44 7.40
N ALA A 126 -0.73 -0.33 6.08
CA ALA A 126 -1.43 0.81 5.47
C ALA A 126 -2.90 0.88 5.89
N GLY A 127 -3.59 -0.27 5.90
CA GLY A 127 -4.96 -0.37 6.41
C GLY A 127 -5.08 0.00 7.89
N ALA A 128 -4.17 -0.48 8.74
CA ALA A 128 -4.14 -0.15 10.16
C ALA A 128 -3.94 1.36 10.42
N ILE A 129 -3.06 2.00 9.65
CA ILE A 129 -2.88 3.46 9.66
C ILE A 129 -4.17 4.17 9.24
N GLN A 130 -4.76 3.77 8.10
CA GLN A 130 -5.93 4.43 7.52
C GLN A 130 -7.17 4.35 8.41
N THR A 131 -7.36 3.26 9.14
CA THR A 131 -8.52 3.06 10.02
C THR A 131 -8.26 3.48 11.46
N GLY A 132 -7.11 4.09 11.75
CA GLY A 132 -6.78 4.54 13.11
C GLY A 132 -6.63 3.40 14.12
N THR A 133 -6.16 2.22 13.67
CA THR A 133 -5.95 1.08 14.56
C THR A 133 -5.00 1.46 15.70
N HIS A 134 -5.35 1.06 16.92
CA HIS A 134 -4.57 1.26 18.13
C HIS A 134 -4.66 0.03 19.03
N GLY A 135 -3.68 -0.13 19.91
CA GLY A 135 -3.75 -1.08 21.02
C GLY A 135 -4.40 -0.44 22.26
N THR A 136 -4.10 -1.02 23.42
CA THR A 136 -4.45 -0.45 24.72
C THR A 136 -3.30 0.38 25.28
N GLY A 137 -3.62 1.32 26.16
CA GLY A 137 -2.63 2.14 26.89
C GLY A 137 -2.75 3.63 26.57
N ALA A 138 -3.16 4.41 27.57
CA ALA A 138 -3.42 5.84 27.43
C ALA A 138 -2.21 6.70 27.02
N ARG A 139 -0.99 6.16 27.14
CA ARG A 139 0.26 6.84 26.79
C ARG A 139 0.70 6.59 25.34
N TYR A 140 0.08 5.64 24.64
CA TYR A 140 0.45 5.27 23.28
C TYR A 140 -0.55 5.83 22.27
N THR A 141 -0.05 6.20 21.09
CA THR A 141 -0.91 6.56 19.97
C THR A 141 -1.40 5.32 19.24
N GLY A 142 -2.38 5.47 18.34
CA GLY A 142 -2.60 4.48 17.29
C GLY A 142 -1.48 4.48 16.24
N PHE A 143 -1.53 3.54 15.29
CA PHE A 143 -0.56 3.43 14.20
C PHE A 143 -0.41 4.73 13.39
N ALA A 144 -1.49 5.50 13.23
CA ALA A 144 -1.42 6.79 12.54
C ALA A 144 -0.50 7.80 13.24
N GLY A 145 -0.43 7.80 14.58
CA GLY A 145 0.43 8.70 15.35
C GLY A 145 1.92 8.34 15.33
N THR A 146 2.26 7.11 14.95
CA THR A 146 3.66 6.66 14.84
C THR A 146 4.29 6.97 13.48
N VAL A 147 3.48 7.36 12.48
CA VAL A 147 3.97 7.69 11.13
C VAL A 147 4.86 8.94 11.16
N ARG A 148 6.00 8.87 10.46
CA ARG A 148 6.93 10.00 10.27
C ARG A 148 7.08 10.42 8.82
N ALA A 149 6.81 9.53 7.88
CA ALA A 149 6.79 9.81 6.46
C ALA A 149 5.90 8.80 5.73
N LEU A 150 5.38 9.20 4.56
CA LEU A 150 4.64 8.34 3.65
C LEU A 150 5.16 8.50 2.23
N ARG A 151 5.13 7.41 1.49
CA ARG A 151 5.31 7.38 0.03
C ARG A 151 3.99 6.97 -0.60
N ILE A 152 3.35 7.89 -1.30
CA ILE A 152 1.95 7.78 -1.76
C ILE A 152 1.90 7.82 -3.27
N ALA A 153 1.38 6.77 -3.90
CA ALA A 153 1.09 6.76 -5.33
C ALA A 153 -0.24 7.48 -5.61
N LEU A 154 -0.23 8.44 -6.53
CA LEU A 154 -1.37 9.27 -6.90
C LEU A 154 -2.08 8.72 -8.15
N PRO A 155 -3.34 9.14 -8.43
CA PRO A 155 -4.12 8.60 -9.56
C PRO A 155 -3.50 8.81 -10.96
N ASP A 156 -2.62 9.79 -11.13
CA ASP A 156 -1.86 10.01 -12.38
C ASP A 156 -0.63 9.09 -12.50
N GLY A 157 -0.37 8.29 -11.47
CA GLY A 157 0.79 7.42 -11.33
C GLY A 157 2.07 8.16 -10.94
N SER A 158 2.00 9.42 -10.52
CA SER A 158 3.10 10.07 -9.82
C SER A 158 3.20 9.56 -8.38
N VAL A 159 4.38 9.70 -7.77
CA VAL A 159 4.61 9.25 -6.38
C VAL A 159 5.07 10.43 -5.53
N LEU A 160 4.36 10.66 -4.44
CA LEU A 160 4.59 11.70 -3.46
C LEU A 160 5.33 11.14 -2.25
N ASP A 161 6.53 11.69 -1.98
CA ASP A 161 7.20 11.53 -0.69
C ASP A 161 6.75 12.67 0.23
N THR A 162 6.14 12.35 1.37
CA THR A 162 5.67 13.36 2.32
C THR A 162 6.06 13.02 3.76
N SER A 163 6.27 14.05 4.56
CA SER A 163 6.64 14.03 5.97
C SER A 163 6.21 15.36 6.60
N PRO A 164 6.13 15.49 7.95
CA PRO A 164 5.70 16.73 8.60
C PRO A 164 6.47 17.98 8.16
N THR A 165 7.73 17.84 7.73
CA THR A 165 8.61 18.96 7.35
C THR A 165 8.96 19.01 5.87
N ARG A 166 8.55 18.02 5.06
CA ARG A 166 8.93 17.96 3.64
C ARG A 166 7.93 17.20 2.79
N THR A 167 7.55 17.81 1.67
CA THR A 167 6.74 17.22 0.60
C THR A 167 7.49 17.31 -0.72
N ARG A 168 7.70 16.18 -1.42
CA ARG A 168 8.38 16.13 -2.71
C ARG A 168 7.67 15.16 -3.65
N THR A 169 7.26 15.64 -4.80
CA THR A 169 6.70 14.82 -5.88
C THR A 169 7.83 14.30 -6.74
N SER A 170 7.89 12.98 -6.96
CA SER A 170 8.72 12.40 -8.00
C SER A 170 7.87 12.16 -9.25
N SER A 171 8.10 12.97 -10.29
CA SER A 171 7.65 12.63 -11.64
C SER A 171 8.83 12.02 -12.38
N ARG A 172 8.84 10.71 -12.56
CA ARG A 172 9.78 10.09 -13.50
C ARG A 172 9.32 10.43 -14.92
N ARG A 173 9.83 11.54 -15.46
CA ARG A 173 9.68 11.89 -16.88
C ARG A 173 10.22 10.72 -17.71
N HIS A 174 9.36 10.05 -18.45
CA HIS A 174 9.79 9.12 -19.50
C HIS A 174 10.48 9.98 -20.57
N GLY A 175 11.80 9.89 -20.65
CA GLY A 175 12.56 10.56 -21.71
C GLY A 175 12.26 9.91 -23.05
N SER A 176 11.56 10.62 -23.94
CA SER A 176 11.57 10.29 -25.36
C SER A 176 12.88 10.79 -25.96
N ALA A 177 13.84 9.88 -26.15
CA ALA A 177 14.99 10.16 -27.00
C ALA A 177 14.51 10.15 -28.46
N SER A 178 14.24 11.34 -29.00
CA SER A 178 14.13 11.56 -30.44
C SER A 178 15.52 11.42 -31.05
N ALA A 179 15.75 10.31 -31.74
CA ALA A 179 16.89 10.15 -32.62
C ALA A 179 16.73 11.13 -33.79
N ARG A 180 17.65 12.09 -33.91
CA ARG A 180 17.86 12.83 -35.15
C ARG A 180 18.95 12.10 -35.93
N SER A 181 18.62 11.64 -37.13
CA SER A 181 19.59 11.12 -38.08
C SER A 181 20.47 12.25 -38.62
N ARG A 182 21.76 11.97 -38.73
CA ARG A 182 22.65 12.50 -39.77
C ARG A 182 23.33 11.32 -40.41
#